data_AF-A0A3R7A1U1-F1
#
_entry.id   AF-A0A3R7A1U1-F1
#
_cell.length_a   1.000
_cell.length_b   1.000
_cell.length_c   1.000
_cell.angle_alpha   90.00
_cell.angle_beta   90.00
_cell.angle_gamma   90.00
#
_symmetry.space_group_name_H-M   'P 1'
#
loop_
_entity.id
_entity.type
_entity.pdbx_description
1 polymer ?
#
loop_
_entity_poly.entity_id
_entity_poly.type
_entity_poly.pdbx_seq_one_letter_code
_entity_poly.pdbx_strand_id
1 'polypeptide(L)'
;MAFQRDVLPLQDLILKFMSKRYAPDMLNDMAIARAHRICDPSRSKTHKVKQDLIRAVLQTGRFSDDTLPTAFFHPNLTKIEINGAKISTVFVNRMAAVTVNLHHVNFSGCFRLTDDSILALLQHCPDIKELNLQNCRKLTDETLHVLVAHSPKLNSIDVGGNTNMTIEGTTSFIELHPNHSKFLKVHISGHRVTDQYALSRCLPRAYFVTVLGISTLKVIANKCRKLQSLAVGYCGLTDDALIALLDRRPSISALHLHWNYRITYDCLASIHCSG
;
A
#
# COMPACT_ATOMS: atom_id res chain seq x y z
N MET A 1 -13.41 5.75 50.32
CA MET A 1 -14.05 5.42 49.03
C MET A 1 -13.15 5.92 47.90
N ALA A 2 -12.51 5.01 47.18
CA ALA A 2 -11.70 5.39 46.02
C ALA A 2 -12.64 5.80 44.88
N PHE A 3 -12.56 7.05 44.42
CA PHE A 3 -13.23 7.51 43.21
C PHE A 3 -12.70 6.68 42.02
N GLN A 4 -13.47 5.67 41.60
CA GLN A 4 -13.30 5.08 40.28
C GLN A 4 -13.69 6.15 39.27
N ARG A 5 -12.70 6.89 38.78
CA ARG A 5 -12.90 7.73 37.59
C ARG A 5 -13.18 6.79 36.44
N ASP A 6 -14.41 6.81 35.93
CA ASP A 6 -14.77 6.15 34.67
C ASP A 6 -13.79 6.61 33.59
N VAL A 7 -12.91 5.70 33.19
CA VAL A 7 -11.95 5.95 32.12
C VAL A 7 -12.72 5.78 30.83
N LEU A 8 -12.99 6.90 30.17
CA LEU A 8 -13.60 6.91 28.84
C LEU A 8 -12.83 5.96 27.90
N PRO A 9 -13.53 5.16 27.07
CA PRO A 9 -12.91 4.43 25.98
C PRO A 9 -11.98 5.36 25.17
N LEU A 10 -10.85 4.83 24.71
CA LEU A 10 -9.81 5.60 24.00
C LEU A 10 -10.42 6.46 22.87
N GLN A 11 -11.38 5.90 22.14
CA GLN A 11 -12.09 6.56 21.05
C GLN A 11 -12.89 7.79 21.54
N ASP A 12 -13.57 7.69 22.68
CA ASP A 12 -14.34 8.80 23.27
C ASP A 12 -13.42 9.87 23.86
N LEU A 13 -12.28 9.47 24.42
CA LEU A 13 -11.25 10.40 24.88
C LEU A 13 -10.68 11.22 23.70
N ILE A 14 -10.35 10.54 22.60
CA ILE A 14 -9.86 11.18 21.37
C ILE A 14 -10.92 12.10 20.80
N LEU A 15 -12.17 11.64 20.63
CA LEU A 15 -13.27 12.48 20.13
C LEU A 15 -13.49 13.71 21.02
N LYS A 16 -13.41 13.56 22.34
CA LYS A 16 -13.52 14.67 23.31
C LYS A 16 -12.36 15.66 23.17
N PHE A 17 -11.12 15.21 22.96
CA PHE A 17 -9.99 16.09 22.66
C PHE A 17 -10.13 16.77 21.28
N MET A 18 -10.57 16.03 20.26
CA MET A 18 -10.74 16.52 18.88
C MET A 18 -11.91 17.50 18.72
N SER A 19 -12.90 17.44 19.61
CA SER A 19 -14.06 18.34 19.64
C SER A 19 -13.76 19.74 20.20
N LYS A 20 -12.68 19.88 21.00
CA LYS A 20 -12.24 21.19 21.51
C LYS A 20 -11.34 21.86 20.47
N ARG A 21 -11.82 22.99 19.93
CA ARG A 21 -11.24 23.73 18.79
C ARG A 21 -9.71 23.91 18.87
N TYR A 22 -9.07 23.72 17.70
CA TYR A 22 -7.77 24.27 17.29
C TYR A 22 -6.70 24.36 18.39
N ALA A 23 -5.90 23.31 18.53
CA ALA A 23 -4.52 23.43 18.97
C ALA A 23 -3.64 22.63 18.00
N PRO A 24 -2.54 23.20 17.47
CA PRO A 24 -1.60 22.48 16.59
C PRO A 24 -0.97 21.24 17.24
N ASP A 25 -1.16 21.05 18.55
CA ASP A 25 -0.67 19.96 19.38
C ASP A 25 -1.77 18.94 19.79
N MET A 26 -2.63 18.52 18.83
CA MET A 26 -3.84 17.70 19.10
C MET A 26 -3.56 16.36 19.82
N LEU A 27 -2.40 15.77 19.60
CA LEU A 27 -1.88 14.59 20.29
C LEU A 27 -0.46 14.87 20.80
N ASN A 28 -0.32 15.80 21.73
CA ASN A 28 0.97 15.99 22.41
C ASN A 28 1.35 14.77 23.27
N ASP A 29 2.64 14.70 23.64
CA ASP A 29 3.20 13.62 24.46
C ASP A 29 2.40 13.38 25.75
N MET A 30 1.82 14.44 26.33
CA MET A 30 0.98 14.39 27.53
C MET A 30 -0.40 13.74 27.27
N ALA A 31 -1.01 13.97 26.10
CA ALA A 31 -2.28 13.34 25.71
C ALA A 31 -2.09 11.87 25.38
N ILE A 32 -1.00 11.53 24.68
CA ILE A 32 -0.61 10.13 24.40
C ILE A 32 -0.29 9.40 25.71
N ALA A 33 0.48 10.01 26.62
CA ALA A 33 0.78 9.43 27.94
C ALA A 33 -0.50 9.17 28.78
N ARG A 34 -1.46 10.09 28.76
CA ARG A 34 -2.76 9.94 29.45
C ARG A 34 -3.66 8.86 28.84
N ALA A 35 -3.70 8.77 27.52
CA ALA A 35 -4.51 7.80 26.79
C ALA A 35 -4.06 6.34 27.01
N HIS A 36 -2.77 6.13 27.31
CA HIS A 36 -2.20 4.79 27.40
C HIS A 36 -2.22 4.13 28.79
N ARG A 37 -2.48 4.85 29.90
CA ARG A 37 -2.12 4.36 31.26
C ARG A 37 -0.67 3.84 31.36
N ILE A 38 0.24 4.39 30.56
CA ILE A 38 1.67 4.03 30.54
C ILE A 38 2.43 5.34 30.77
N CYS A 39 3.26 5.39 31.81
CA CYS A 39 4.05 6.56 32.22
C CYS A 39 5.04 7.06 31.16
N ASP A 40 5.13 6.42 29.98
CA ASP A 40 6.14 6.70 28.96
C ASP A 40 5.70 6.22 27.55
N PRO A 41 5.32 7.16 26.64
CA PRO A 41 5.03 6.87 25.23
C PRO A 41 6.17 6.16 24.49
N SER A 42 7.43 6.36 24.92
CA SER A 42 8.61 5.70 24.36
C SER A 42 8.70 4.21 24.72
N ARG A 43 7.99 3.76 25.78
CA ARG A 43 8.00 2.35 26.24
C ARG A 43 6.80 1.53 25.81
N SER A 44 5.79 2.15 25.17
CA SER A 44 4.61 1.43 24.67
C SER A 44 5.00 0.53 23.48
N LYS A 45 5.26 -0.75 23.80
CA LYS A 45 5.59 -1.81 22.83
C LYS A 45 4.38 -2.29 22.03
N THR A 46 3.16 -1.91 22.41
CA THR A 46 1.94 -2.51 21.88
C THR A 46 1.49 -1.79 20.60
N HIS A 47 1.91 -2.32 19.44
CA HIS A 47 1.51 -1.83 18.10
C HIS A 47 -0.01 -1.65 17.96
N LYS A 48 -0.80 -2.52 18.60
CA LYS A 48 -2.26 -2.49 18.56
C LYS A 48 -2.84 -1.16 19.05
N VAL A 49 -2.41 -0.66 20.21
CA VAL A 49 -2.99 0.56 20.79
C VAL A 49 -2.59 1.80 19.99
N LYS A 50 -1.33 1.84 19.51
CA LYS A 50 -0.87 2.90 18.59
C LYS A 50 -1.72 2.91 17.31
N GLN A 51 -2.02 1.74 16.76
CA GLN A 51 -2.83 1.63 15.57
C GLN A 51 -4.30 2.00 15.82
N ASP A 52 -4.87 1.66 16.98
CA ASP A 52 -6.24 2.03 17.35
C ASP A 52 -6.38 3.56 17.53
N LEU A 53 -5.37 4.23 18.09
CA LEU A 53 -5.29 5.68 18.13
C LEU A 53 -5.28 6.27 16.71
N ILE A 54 -4.42 5.76 15.83
CA ILE A 54 -4.37 6.21 14.43
C ILE A 54 -5.75 6.06 13.77
N ARG A 55 -6.40 4.90 13.91
CA ARG A 55 -7.74 4.65 13.34
C ARG A 55 -8.79 5.63 13.86
N ALA A 56 -8.81 5.90 15.15
CA ALA A 56 -9.74 6.85 15.75
C ALA A 56 -9.50 8.28 15.23
N VAL A 57 -8.25 8.70 15.04
CA VAL A 57 -7.95 10.03 14.46
C VAL A 57 -8.29 10.08 12.98
N LEU A 58 -8.04 8.99 12.22
CA LEU A 58 -8.41 8.90 10.80
C LEU A 58 -9.92 9.08 10.59
N GLN A 59 -10.77 8.56 11.49
CA GLN A 59 -12.23 8.74 11.45
C GLN A 59 -12.66 10.23 11.49
N THR A 60 -11.81 11.12 12.01
CA THR A 60 -12.10 12.55 12.04
C THR A 60 -11.82 13.26 10.71
N GLY A 61 -11.10 12.62 9.78
CA GLY A 61 -10.65 13.20 8.52
C GLY A 61 -9.56 14.28 8.66
N ARG A 62 -8.98 14.44 9.86
CA ARG A 62 -8.01 15.50 10.19
C ARG A 62 -6.56 15.05 10.31
N PHE A 63 -6.23 13.84 9.87
CA PHE A 63 -4.87 13.32 9.98
C PHE A 63 -3.94 13.96 8.93
N SER A 64 -2.84 14.58 9.38
CA SER A 64 -1.82 15.29 8.61
C SER A 64 -0.43 15.15 9.24
N ASP A 65 0.59 15.82 8.67
CA ASP A 65 1.99 15.71 9.08
C ASP A 65 2.27 16.00 10.56
N ASP A 66 1.51 16.91 11.16
CA ASP A 66 1.69 17.31 12.56
C ASP A 66 0.74 16.61 13.53
N THR A 67 -0.04 15.65 13.05
CA THR A 67 -1.01 14.92 13.88
C THR A 67 -0.33 14.03 14.92
N LEU A 68 0.82 13.45 14.59
CA LEU A 68 1.59 12.60 15.49
C LEU A 68 2.95 13.24 15.82
N PRO A 69 3.32 13.34 17.11
CA PRO A 69 4.65 13.80 17.50
C PRO A 69 5.69 12.71 17.22
N THR A 70 6.96 13.11 17.06
CA THR A 70 8.06 12.17 16.79
C THR A 70 8.17 11.08 17.86
N ALA A 71 7.90 11.41 19.13
CA ALA A 71 7.92 10.46 20.26
C ALA A 71 6.87 9.34 20.15
N PHE A 72 5.88 9.49 19.26
CA PHE A 72 4.94 8.42 18.95
C PHE A 72 5.62 7.24 18.25
N PHE A 73 6.66 7.51 17.48
CA PHE A 73 7.42 6.51 16.74
C PHE A 73 8.47 5.84 17.63
N HIS A 74 8.79 4.58 17.33
CA HIS A 74 9.75 3.80 18.11
C HIS A 74 10.58 2.89 17.18
N PRO A 75 11.88 2.66 17.47
CA PRO A 75 12.75 1.85 16.62
C PRO A 75 12.25 0.43 16.36
N ASN A 76 11.57 -0.18 17.34
CA ASN A 76 11.00 -1.52 17.21
C ASN A 76 9.62 -1.54 16.51
N LEU A 77 9.17 -0.43 15.92
CA LEU A 77 7.93 -0.40 15.15
C LEU A 77 8.09 -1.24 13.89
N THR A 78 7.36 -2.35 13.82
CA THR A 78 7.38 -3.27 12.66
C THR A 78 6.23 -3.05 11.70
N LYS A 79 5.16 -2.40 12.15
CA LYS A 79 3.93 -2.20 11.38
C LYS A 79 3.34 -0.82 11.60
N ILE A 80 2.92 -0.18 10.51
CA ILE A 80 2.20 1.10 10.52
C ILE A 80 1.16 1.13 9.39
N GLU A 81 -0.07 1.54 9.71
CA GLU A 81 -1.15 1.71 8.73
C GLU A 81 -1.76 3.10 8.88
N ILE A 82 -1.62 3.96 7.87
CA ILE A 82 -2.19 5.31 7.83
C ILE A 82 -2.85 5.47 6.46
N ASN A 83 -4.17 5.26 6.42
CA ASN A 83 -4.92 5.20 5.16
C ASN A 83 -5.73 6.48 4.96
N GLY A 84 -5.70 7.07 3.77
CA GLY A 84 -6.51 8.23 3.41
C GLY A 84 -6.13 9.52 4.13
N ALA A 85 -4.92 9.59 4.71
CA ALA A 85 -4.47 10.76 5.44
C ALA A 85 -3.84 11.82 4.54
N LYS A 86 -3.79 13.07 5.04
CA LYS A 86 -3.16 14.20 4.36
C LYS A 86 -1.68 14.31 4.72
N ILE A 87 -0.96 13.17 4.68
CA ILE A 87 0.48 13.08 5.00
C ILE A 87 1.36 13.30 3.76
N SER A 88 2.49 13.97 3.93
CA SER A 88 3.49 14.29 2.90
C SER A 88 4.86 13.68 3.21
N THR A 89 5.84 13.96 2.35
CA THR A 89 7.26 13.59 2.57
C THR A 89 7.78 14.03 3.94
N VAL A 90 7.29 15.16 4.49
CA VAL A 90 7.71 15.65 5.81
C VAL A 90 7.38 14.64 6.92
N PHE A 91 6.17 14.09 6.90
CA PHE A 91 5.74 13.06 7.85
C PHE A 91 6.59 11.79 7.69
N VAL A 92 6.79 11.34 6.45
CA VAL A 92 7.53 10.12 6.17
C VAL A 92 8.99 10.25 6.62
N ASN A 93 9.66 11.37 6.35
CA ASN A 93 11.02 11.64 6.83
C ASN A 93 11.11 11.60 8.37
N ARG A 94 10.19 12.30 9.06
CA ARG A 94 10.16 12.35 10.53
C ARG A 94 9.96 10.97 11.14
N MET A 95 9.05 10.18 10.57
CA MET A 95 8.77 8.82 11.01
C MET A 95 9.95 7.88 10.73
N ALA A 96 10.42 7.86 9.48
CA ALA A 96 11.43 6.91 9.00
C ALA A 96 12.79 7.13 9.69
N ALA A 97 13.10 8.35 10.14
CA ALA A 97 14.26 8.63 10.98
C ALA A 97 14.27 7.86 12.32
N VAL A 98 13.10 7.40 12.79
CA VAL A 98 12.96 6.64 14.04
C VAL A 98 12.65 5.17 13.80
N THR A 99 11.79 4.83 12.83
CA THR A 99 11.20 3.49 12.66
C THR A 99 11.99 2.57 11.72
N VAL A 100 13.26 2.33 12.02
CA VAL A 100 14.18 1.59 11.12
C VAL A 100 13.84 0.10 10.89
N ASN A 101 13.01 -0.51 11.75
CA ASN A 101 12.64 -1.93 11.67
C ASN A 101 11.23 -2.17 11.08
N LEU A 102 10.73 -1.24 10.25
CA LEU A 102 9.44 -1.41 9.59
C LEU A 102 9.45 -2.57 8.59
N HIS A 103 8.43 -3.41 8.68
CA HIS A 103 8.20 -4.56 7.82
C HIS A 103 6.89 -4.42 7.03
N HIS A 104 5.88 -3.77 7.62
CA HIS A 104 4.54 -3.63 7.07
C HIS A 104 4.14 -2.15 7.07
N VAL A 105 3.98 -1.58 5.88
CA VAL A 105 3.59 -0.18 5.70
C VAL A 105 2.36 -0.11 4.82
N ASN A 106 1.30 0.51 5.33
CA ASN A 106 0.13 0.83 4.52
C ASN A 106 -0.11 2.34 4.54
N PHE A 107 0.05 2.96 3.37
CA PHE A 107 -0.24 4.36 3.12
C PHE A 107 -1.28 4.57 2.02
N SER A 108 -2.15 3.57 1.81
CA SER A 108 -3.22 3.64 0.81
C SER A 108 -4.05 4.92 0.94
N GLY A 109 -4.32 5.59 -0.19
CA GLY A 109 -5.12 6.81 -0.26
C GLY A 109 -4.43 8.08 0.26
N CYS A 110 -3.15 8.01 0.65
CA CYS A 110 -2.38 9.19 1.05
C CYS A 110 -1.92 9.99 -0.18
N PHE A 111 -2.83 10.78 -0.73
CA PHE A 111 -2.68 11.51 -2.01
C PHE A 111 -1.61 12.62 -2.04
N ARG A 112 -0.96 12.91 -0.90
CA ARG A 112 0.09 13.93 -0.78
C ARG A 112 1.51 13.34 -0.83
N LEU A 113 1.66 12.02 -0.76
CA LEU A 113 2.95 11.35 -0.89
C LEU A 113 3.51 11.49 -2.31
N THR A 114 4.82 11.67 -2.41
CA THR A 114 5.56 11.77 -3.68
C THR A 114 6.56 10.63 -3.79
N ASP A 115 7.20 10.49 -4.96
CA ASP A 115 8.26 9.49 -5.15
C ASP A 115 9.40 9.68 -4.12
N ASP A 116 9.75 10.93 -3.77
CA ASP A 116 10.69 11.25 -2.69
C ASP A 116 10.26 10.70 -1.32
N SER A 117 8.95 10.67 -1.04
CA SER A 117 8.43 10.07 0.19
C SER A 117 8.77 8.58 0.25
N ILE A 118 8.63 7.87 -0.87
CA ILE A 118 8.88 6.44 -0.94
C ILE A 118 10.37 6.13 -0.92
N LEU A 119 11.19 6.96 -1.58
CA LEU A 119 12.64 6.88 -1.50
C LEU A 119 13.13 7.05 -0.07
N ALA A 120 12.69 8.10 0.64
CA ALA A 120 13.04 8.32 2.03
C ALA A 120 12.63 7.14 2.92
N LEU A 121 11.42 6.62 2.74
CA LEU A 121 10.94 5.46 3.48
C LEU A 121 11.88 4.25 3.30
N LEU A 122 12.23 3.90 2.06
CA LEU A 122 13.00 2.70 1.75
C LEU A 122 14.49 2.84 2.09
N GLN A 123 15.04 4.05 2.03
CA GLN A 123 16.42 4.32 2.48
C GLN A 123 16.60 4.09 3.98
N HIS A 124 15.60 4.45 4.79
CA HIS A 124 15.66 4.29 6.24
C HIS A 124 15.08 2.95 6.73
N CYS A 125 14.20 2.32 5.95
CA CYS A 125 13.51 1.07 6.30
C CYS A 125 13.72 -0.01 5.22
N PRO A 126 14.96 -0.54 5.03
CA PRO A 126 15.27 -1.50 3.97
C PRO A 126 14.62 -2.89 4.16
N ASP A 127 14.06 -3.13 5.35
CA ASP A 127 13.49 -4.41 5.76
C ASP A 127 11.99 -4.57 5.48
N ILE A 128 11.41 -3.59 4.78
CA ILE A 128 10.01 -3.62 4.37
C ILE A 128 9.72 -4.86 3.52
N LYS A 129 8.71 -5.63 3.95
CA LYS A 129 8.20 -6.84 3.32
C LYS A 129 6.88 -6.59 2.62
N GLU A 130 6.01 -5.80 3.25
CA GLU A 130 4.69 -5.49 2.73
C GLU A 130 4.51 -3.97 2.63
N LEU A 131 4.20 -3.50 1.42
CA LEU A 131 4.00 -2.09 1.14
C LEU A 131 2.69 -1.90 0.37
N ASN A 132 1.79 -1.08 0.91
CA ASN A 132 0.56 -0.68 0.24
C ASN A 132 0.55 0.83 -0.01
N LEU A 133 0.53 1.18 -1.29
CA LEU A 133 0.51 2.54 -1.86
C LEU A 133 -0.68 2.73 -2.81
N GLN A 134 -1.76 1.97 -2.61
CA GLN A 134 -2.96 2.05 -3.43
C GLN A 134 -3.52 3.47 -3.43
N ASN A 135 -3.97 3.99 -4.58
CA ASN A 135 -4.61 5.31 -4.70
C ASN A 135 -3.76 6.51 -4.21
N CYS A 136 -2.43 6.39 -4.18
CA CYS A 136 -1.49 7.48 -3.93
C CYS A 136 -1.18 8.25 -5.22
N ARG A 137 -2.15 9.06 -5.69
CA ARG A 137 -2.19 9.67 -7.04
C ARG A 137 -0.99 10.51 -7.49
N LYS A 138 -0.10 10.91 -6.58
CA LYS A 138 1.11 11.69 -6.89
C LYS A 138 2.34 10.83 -7.18
N LEU A 139 2.27 9.54 -6.95
CA LEU A 139 3.35 8.60 -7.25
C LEU A 139 3.40 8.30 -8.74
N THR A 140 4.61 8.15 -9.28
CA THR A 140 4.89 7.89 -10.69
C THR A 140 5.69 6.60 -10.84
N ASP A 141 6.09 6.26 -12.07
CA ASP A 141 6.97 5.12 -12.33
C ASP A 141 8.34 5.24 -11.61
N GLU A 142 8.73 6.45 -11.17
CA GLU A 142 9.92 6.65 -10.34
C GLU A 142 9.83 5.86 -9.02
N THR A 143 8.67 5.82 -8.37
CA THR A 143 8.45 4.96 -7.19
C THR A 143 8.79 3.49 -7.50
N LEU A 144 8.45 3.01 -8.70
CA LEU A 144 8.71 1.63 -9.10
C LEU A 144 10.20 1.36 -9.29
N HIS A 145 10.95 2.32 -9.87
CA HIS A 145 12.41 2.24 -9.97
C HIS A 145 13.08 2.24 -8.60
N VAL A 146 12.62 3.12 -7.70
CA VAL A 146 13.09 3.18 -6.31
C VAL A 146 12.86 1.85 -5.60
N LEU A 147 11.70 1.21 -5.78
CA LEU A 147 11.40 -0.11 -5.19
C LEU A 147 12.38 -1.18 -5.68
N VAL A 148 12.69 -1.24 -6.99
CA VAL A 148 13.69 -2.18 -7.53
C VAL A 148 15.05 -2.00 -6.85
N ALA A 149 15.47 -0.76 -6.61
CA ALA A 149 16.78 -0.44 -6.05
C ALA A 149 16.87 -0.61 -4.52
N HIS A 150 15.81 -0.30 -3.77
CA HIS A 150 15.88 -0.10 -2.31
C HIS A 150 14.99 -1.04 -1.49
N SER A 151 14.30 -2.02 -2.09
CA SER A 151 13.39 -2.92 -1.36
C SER A 151 13.71 -4.43 -1.49
N PRO A 152 14.92 -4.87 -1.08
CA PRO A 152 15.38 -6.25 -1.31
C PRO A 152 14.55 -7.33 -0.59
N LYS A 153 13.81 -6.96 0.47
CA LYS A 153 12.97 -7.90 1.25
C LYS A 153 11.48 -7.85 0.87
N LEU A 154 11.09 -6.99 -0.08
CA LEU A 154 9.70 -6.80 -0.47
C LEU A 154 9.11 -8.10 -1.03
N ASN A 155 7.94 -8.50 -0.52
CA ASN A 155 7.21 -9.69 -0.96
C ASN A 155 5.71 -9.44 -1.18
N SER A 156 5.17 -8.31 -0.74
CA SER A 156 3.79 -7.92 -0.96
C SER A 156 3.74 -6.45 -1.36
N ILE A 157 3.16 -6.16 -2.52
CA ILE A 157 3.07 -4.81 -3.05
C ILE A 157 1.68 -4.52 -3.59
N ASP A 158 1.14 -3.37 -3.21
CA ASP A 158 -0.09 -2.82 -3.77
C ASP A 158 0.17 -1.40 -4.28
N VAL A 159 0.08 -1.22 -5.59
CA VAL A 159 0.18 0.08 -6.28
C VAL A 159 -1.10 0.36 -7.08
N GLY A 160 -2.19 -0.34 -6.81
CA GLY A 160 -3.43 -0.22 -7.57
C GLY A 160 -4.03 1.20 -7.53
N GLY A 161 -4.65 1.63 -8.63
CA GLY A 161 -5.32 2.93 -8.73
C GLY A 161 -4.39 4.15 -8.79
N ASN A 162 -3.08 3.93 -8.95
CA ASN A 162 -2.12 5.01 -9.21
C ASN A 162 -2.13 5.37 -10.70
N THR A 163 -2.94 6.37 -11.06
CA THR A 163 -3.18 6.81 -12.45
C THR A 163 -1.98 7.49 -13.11
N ASN A 164 -0.98 7.90 -12.33
CA ASN A 164 0.26 8.50 -12.81
C ASN A 164 1.39 7.46 -13.00
N MET A 165 1.13 6.19 -12.69
CA MET A 165 1.99 5.06 -13.04
C MET A 165 1.48 4.39 -14.31
N THR A 166 2.40 3.79 -15.06
CA THR A 166 2.09 3.13 -16.33
C THR A 166 2.10 1.61 -16.22
N ILE A 167 1.39 0.94 -17.13
CA ILE A 167 1.44 -0.52 -17.23
C ILE A 167 2.85 -1.01 -17.59
N GLU A 168 3.60 -0.25 -18.40
CA GLU A 168 5.00 -0.58 -18.73
C GLU A 168 5.92 -0.47 -17.52
N GLY A 169 5.74 0.57 -16.69
CA GLY A 169 6.46 0.74 -15.43
C GLY A 169 6.23 -0.43 -14.49
N THR A 170 4.96 -0.82 -14.27
CA THR A 170 4.65 -1.98 -13.41
C THR A 170 5.17 -3.29 -13.96
N THR A 171 5.11 -3.49 -15.28
CA THR A 171 5.69 -4.68 -15.93
C THR A 171 7.21 -4.75 -15.72
N SER A 172 7.91 -3.63 -15.96
CA SER A 172 9.36 -3.52 -15.77
C SER A 172 9.75 -3.74 -14.32
N PHE A 173 8.96 -3.22 -13.37
CA PHE A 173 9.15 -3.49 -11.95
C PHE A 173 9.12 -4.98 -11.63
N ILE A 174 8.08 -5.72 -12.05
CA ILE A 174 8.02 -7.17 -11.80
C ILE A 174 9.19 -7.91 -12.49
N GLU A 175 9.55 -7.48 -13.70
CA GLU A 175 10.62 -8.11 -14.46
C GLU A 175 11.99 -7.94 -13.80
N LEU A 176 12.31 -6.72 -13.33
CA LEU A 176 13.63 -6.32 -12.85
C LEU A 176 13.81 -6.47 -11.33
N HIS A 177 12.73 -6.56 -10.56
CA HIS A 177 12.85 -6.58 -9.10
C HIS A 177 13.62 -7.82 -8.61
N PRO A 178 14.68 -7.67 -7.80
CA PRO A 178 15.55 -8.78 -7.40
C PRO A 178 14.83 -9.86 -6.59
N ASN A 179 13.74 -9.50 -5.92
CA ASN A 179 12.93 -10.41 -5.10
C ASN A 179 11.65 -10.90 -5.78
N HIS A 180 11.47 -10.68 -7.10
CA HIS A 180 10.23 -11.00 -7.82
C HIS A 180 9.72 -12.45 -7.65
N SER A 181 10.61 -13.43 -7.46
CA SER A 181 10.27 -14.84 -7.28
C SER A 181 9.72 -15.16 -5.89
N LYS A 182 9.91 -14.24 -4.92
CA LYS A 182 9.37 -14.33 -3.57
C LYS A 182 8.12 -13.49 -3.36
N PHE A 183 7.64 -12.79 -4.39
CA PHE A 183 6.38 -12.05 -4.28
C PHE A 183 5.22 -13.01 -3.98
N LEU A 184 4.52 -12.72 -2.89
CA LEU A 184 3.35 -13.43 -2.39
C LEU A 184 2.07 -12.72 -2.81
N LYS A 185 2.06 -11.39 -2.81
CA LYS A 185 0.90 -10.58 -3.18
C LYS A 185 1.30 -9.44 -4.10
N VAL A 186 0.60 -9.29 -5.21
CA VAL A 186 0.84 -8.22 -6.19
C VAL A 186 -0.49 -7.62 -6.59
N HIS A 187 -0.62 -6.30 -6.45
CA HIS A 187 -1.77 -5.55 -6.95
C HIS A 187 -1.30 -4.39 -7.83
N ILE A 188 -1.64 -4.46 -9.13
CA ILE A 188 -1.22 -3.52 -10.19
C ILE A 188 -2.41 -3.11 -11.07
N SER A 189 -3.60 -2.91 -10.49
CA SER A 189 -4.79 -2.53 -11.27
C SER A 189 -4.87 -1.03 -11.51
N GLY A 190 -5.51 -0.62 -12.62
CA GLY A 190 -5.88 0.79 -12.82
C GLY A 190 -4.72 1.72 -13.22
N HIS A 191 -3.70 1.20 -13.89
CA HIS A 191 -2.60 1.99 -14.44
C HIS A 191 -2.87 2.47 -15.86
N ARG A 192 -2.29 3.62 -16.23
CA ARG A 192 -2.45 4.19 -17.56
C ARG A 192 -1.65 3.38 -18.58
N VAL A 193 -2.25 3.13 -19.74
CA VAL A 193 -1.53 2.63 -20.91
C VAL A 193 -1.00 3.82 -21.70
N THR A 194 0.32 3.88 -21.94
CA THR A 194 0.92 4.97 -22.71
C THR A 194 0.60 4.80 -24.20
N ASP A 195 0.40 5.91 -24.89
CA ASP A 195 -0.04 5.94 -26.29
C ASP A 195 1.11 5.80 -27.29
N GLN A 196 2.33 5.46 -26.84
CA GLN A 196 3.52 5.45 -27.69
C GLN A 196 3.43 4.39 -28.82
N TYR A 197 2.60 3.37 -28.66
CA TYR A 197 2.29 2.38 -29.71
C TYR A 197 1.09 2.76 -30.60
N ALA A 198 0.28 3.76 -30.23
CA ALA A 198 -0.85 4.23 -31.05
C ALA A 198 -0.40 4.99 -32.30
N LEU A 199 0.85 5.48 -32.33
CA LEU A 199 1.42 6.15 -33.49
C LEU A 199 2.00 5.18 -34.54
N SER A 200 2.29 3.91 -34.18
CA SER A 200 2.99 3.00 -35.09
C SER A 200 2.08 2.07 -35.90
N ARG A 201 0.81 1.88 -35.52
CA ARG A 201 -0.17 1.07 -36.28
C ARG A 201 -1.61 1.57 -36.06
N CYS A 202 -2.40 1.62 -37.13
CA CYS A 202 -3.84 1.99 -37.16
C CYS A 202 -4.76 1.00 -36.42
N LEU A 203 -4.42 0.59 -35.19
CA LEU A 203 -5.23 -0.33 -34.39
C LEU A 203 -5.99 0.43 -33.29
N PRO A 204 -7.22 0.02 -32.92
CA PRO A 204 -7.99 0.66 -31.86
C PRO A 204 -7.28 0.60 -30.49
N ARG A 205 -7.38 1.67 -29.68
CA ARG A 205 -6.79 1.77 -28.33
C ARG A 205 -7.05 0.54 -27.44
N ALA A 206 -8.24 -0.07 -27.52
CA ALA A 206 -8.60 -1.26 -26.76
C ALA A 206 -7.73 -2.50 -27.09
N TYR A 207 -7.25 -2.61 -28.34
CA TYR A 207 -6.38 -3.72 -28.76
C TYR A 207 -4.98 -3.62 -28.13
N PHE A 208 -4.41 -2.41 -28.06
CA PHE A 208 -3.10 -2.18 -27.43
C PHE A 208 -3.12 -2.44 -25.92
N VAL A 209 -4.17 -1.99 -25.22
CA VAL A 209 -4.39 -2.28 -23.79
C VAL A 209 -4.40 -3.79 -23.55
N THR A 210 -5.04 -4.56 -24.45
CA THR A 210 -5.11 -6.03 -24.39
C THR A 210 -3.73 -6.66 -24.55
N VAL A 211 -2.94 -6.25 -25.55
CA VAL A 211 -1.61 -6.82 -25.79
C VAL A 211 -0.64 -6.55 -24.64
N LEU A 212 -0.64 -5.32 -24.11
CA LEU A 212 0.25 -4.94 -23.02
C LEU A 212 -0.11 -5.64 -21.72
N GLY A 213 -1.40 -5.75 -21.37
CA GLY A 213 -1.77 -6.50 -20.18
C GLY A 213 -1.55 -8.00 -20.28
N ILE A 214 -1.69 -8.59 -21.47
CA ILE A 214 -1.27 -9.98 -21.71
C ILE A 214 0.24 -10.13 -21.46
N SER A 215 1.05 -9.14 -21.86
CA SER A 215 2.50 -9.15 -21.61
C SER A 215 2.82 -9.05 -20.11
N THR A 216 2.15 -8.18 -19.36
CA THR A 216 2.31 -8.05 -17.92
C THR A 216 1.95 -9.33 -17.18
N LEU A 217 0.81 -9.95 -17.54
CA LEU A 217 0.43 -11.24 -16.95
C LEU A 217 1.45 -12.33 -17.25
N LYS A 218 1.98 -12.41 -18.48
CA LYS A 218 3.05 -13.35 -18.86
C LYS A 218 4.34 -13.11 -18.08
N VAL A 219 4.68 -11.87 -17.74
CA VAL A 219 5.84 -11.56 -16.90
C VAL A 219 5.60 -12.02 -15.46
N ILE A 220 4.46 -11.66 -14.85
CA ILE A 220 4.09 -12.09 -13.49
C ILE A 220 4.09 -13.61 -13.38
N ALA A 221 3.44 -14.24 -14.35
CA ALA A 221 3.47 -15.66 -14.59
C ALA A 221 4.89 -16.26 -14.53
N ASN A 222 5.83 -15.73 -15.30
CA ASN A 222 7.15 -16.35 -15.42
C ASN A 222 8.07 -16.05 -14.24
N LYS A 223 7.87 -14.90 -13.57
CA LYS A 223 8.77 -14.40 -12.53
C LYS A 223 8.29 -14.72 -11.10
N CYS A 224 7.00 -14.52 -10.80
CA CYS A 224 6.45 -14.59 -9.44
C CYS A 224 6.04 -16.02 -9.03
N ARG A 225 7.03 -16.87 -8.74
CA ARG A 225 6.81 -18.31 -8.46
C ARG A 225 6.11 -18.63 -7.14
N LYS A 226 6.10 -17.72 -6.18
CA LYS A 226 5.44 -17.88 -4.87
C LYS A 226 4.13 -17.09 -4.75
N LEU A 227 3.60 -16.61 -5.87
CA LEU A 227 2.44 -15.74 -5.88
C LEU A 227 1.22 -16.48 -5.33
N GLN A 228 0.58 -15.89 -4.33
CA GLN A 228 -0.62 -16.39 -3.68
C GLN A 228 -1.82 -15.49 -3.97
N SER A 229 -1.60 -14.17 -4.01
CA SER A 229 -2.63 -13.18 -4.31
C SER A 229 -2.23 -12.33 -5.49
N LEU A 230 -3.11 -12.24 -6.48
CA LEU A 230 -2.95 -11.34 -7.62
C LEU A 230 -4.20 -10.47 -7.78
N ALA A 231 -4.00 -9.16 -7.86
CA ALA A 231 -5.03 -8.22 -8.23
C ALA A 231 -4.62 -7.47 -9.51
N VAL A 232 -5.39 -7.66 -10.57
CA VAL A 232 -5.12 -7.13 -11.91
C VAL A 232 -6.41 -6.61 -12.53
N GLY A 233 -6.32 -5.50 -13.24
CA GLY A 233 -7.51 -4.85 -13.75
C GLY A 233 -7.20 -3.68 -14.67
N TYR A 234 -8.10 -3.45 -15.64
CA TYR A 234 -7.90 -2.48 -16.72
C TYR A 234 -6.75 -2.82 -17.68
N CYS A 235 -6.35 -4.10 -17.73
CA CYS A 235 -5.24 -4.59 -18.54
C CYS A 235 -5.70 -5.32 -19.82
N GLY A 236 -6.97 -5.20 -20.22
CA GLY A 236 -7.50 -5.89 -21.41
C GLY A 236 -7.27 -7.41 -21.37
N LEU A 237 -7.49 -8.02 -20.20
CA LEU A 237 -7.28 -9.46 -19.99
C LEU A 237 -8.23 -10.28 -20.85
N THR A 238 -7.72 -11.37 -21.41
CA THR A 238 -8.51 -12.42 -22.07
C THR A 238 -8.56 -13.66 -21.20
N ASP A 239 -9.60 -14.48 -21.37
CA ASP A 239 -9.79 -15.73 -20.62
C ASP A 239 -8.59 -16.68 -20.81
N ASP A 240 -8.08 -16.83 -22.04
CA ASP A 240 -6.90 -17.67 -22.33
C ASP A 240 -5.64 -17.24 -21.57
N ALA A 241 -5.39 -15.93 -21.46
CA ALA A 241 -4.23 -15.41 -20.75
C ALA A 241 -4.33 -15.66 -19.25
N LEU A 242 -5.57 -15.66 -18.72
CA LEU A 242 -5.84 -15.94 -17.33
C LEU A 242 -5.77 -17.44 -17.01
N ILE A 243 -6.32 -18.30 -17.88
CA ILE A 243 -6.19 -19.76 -17.75
C ILE A 243 -4.71 -20.15 -17.79
N ALA A 244 -3.96 -19.66 -18.78
CA ALA A 244 -2.52 -19.88 -18.86
C ALA A 244 -1.75 -19.30 -17.65
N LEU A 245 -2.29 -18.25 -16.99
CA LEU A 245 -1.75 -17.76 -15.74
C LEU A 245 -1.87 -18.82 -14.65
N LEU A 246 -3.09 -19.30 -14.43
CA LEU A 246 -3.47 -20.21 -13.34
C LEU A 246 -2.85 -21.61 -13.52
N ASP A 247 -2.87 -22.17 -14.73
CA ASP A 247 -2.30 -23.50 -15.03
C ASP A 247 -0.83 -23.60 -14.61
N ARG A 248 -0.08 -22.53 -14.85
CA ARG A 248 1.35 -22.48 -14.53
C ARG A 248 1.61 -22.04 -13.09
N ARG A 249 0.65 -21.39 -12.41
CA ARG A 249 0.76 -20.88 -11.03
C ARG A 249 -0.36 -21.45 -10.16
N PRO A 250 -0.30 -22.73 -9.78
CA PRO A 250 -1.28 -23.35 -8.88
C PRO A 250 -1.21 -22.78 -7.45
N SER A 251 -0.17 -22.01 -7.10
CA SER A 251 -0.04 -21.37 -5.80
C SER A 251 -0.99 -20.19 -5.58
N ILE A 252 -1.60 -19.65 -6.65
CA ILE A 252 -2.52 -18.52 -6.56
C ILE A 252 -3.83 -19.01 -5.93
N SER A 253 -4.10 -18.57 -4.71
CA SER A 253 -5.34 -18.85 -3.98
C SER A 253 -6.33 -17.69 -3.99
N ALA A 254 -5.87 -16.48 -4.31
CA ALA A 254 -6.72 -15.30 -4.37
C ALA A 254 -6.46 -14.51 -5.66
N LEU A 255 -7.49 -14.38 -6.49
CA LEU A 255 -7.45 -13.62 -7.73
C LEU A 255 -8.54 -12.54 -7.71
N HIS A 256 -8.12 -11.27 -7.76
CA HIS A 256 -9.02 -10.12 -7.81
C HIS A 256 -8.96 -9.48 -9.20
N LEU A 257 -10.08 -9.53 -9.92
CA LEU A 257 -10.20 -9.02 -11.29
C LEU A 257 -11.01 -7.73 -11.26
N HIS A 258 -10.32 -6.59 -11.39
CA HIS A 258 -10.98 -5.29 -11.35
C HIS A 258 -11.27 -4.76 -12.76
N TRP A 259 -12.53 -4.45 -13.05
CA TRP A 259 -12.94 -3.74 -14.28
C TRP A 259 -12.41 -4.38 -15.59
N ASN A 260 -12.45 -5.72 -15.68
CA ASN A 260 -12.10 -6.46 -16.89
C ASN A 260 -13.38 -6.74 -17.71
N TYR A 261 -13.72 -5.82 -18.61
CA TYR A 261 -14.94 -5.88 -19.42
C TYR A 261 -14.93 -6.96 -20.53
N ARG A 262 -13.81 -7.68 -20.70
CA ARG A 262 -13.64 -8.77 -21.68
C ARG A 262 -13.56 -10.17 -21.07
N ILE A 263 -13.54 -10.28 -19.74
CA ILE A 263 -13.58 -11.58 -19.07
C ILE A 263 -15.03 -12.06 -19.12
N THR A 264 -15.25 -13.22 -19.73
CA THR A 264 -16.58 -13.81 -19.85
C THR A 264 -16.80 -14.85 -18.74
N TYR A 265 -18.04 -15.33 -18.59
CA TYR A 265 -18.38 -16.36 -17.59
C TYR A 265 -17.65 -17.70 -17.84
N ASP A 266 -17.07 -17.91 -19.03
CA ASP A 266 -16.35 -19.14 -19.39
C ASP A 266 -15.05 -19.31 -18.59
N CYS A 267 -14.40 -18.20 -18.21
CA CYS A 267 -13.24 -18.25 -17.32
C CYS A 267 -13.64 -18.66 -15.89
N LEU A 268 -14.81 -18.24 -15.40
CA LEU A 268 -15.29 -18.63 -14.08
C LEU A 268 -15.62 -20.13 -13.98
N ALA A 269 -16.09 -20.72 -15.09
CA ALA A 269 -16.34 -22.17 -15.16
C ALA A 269 -15.06 -23.01 -15.08
N SER A 270 -13.92 -22.47 -15.54
CA SER A 270 -12.60 -23.11 -15.49
C SER A 270 -11.82 -22.82 -14.19
N ILE A 271 -12.23 -21.81 -13.41
CA ILE A 271 -11.66 -21.45 -12.08
C ILE A 271 -12.23 -22.32 -10.94
N HIS A 272 -13.13 -23.28 -11.22
CA HIS A 272 -13.61 -24.28 -10.25
C HIS A 272 -12.53 -25.31 -9.85
N CYS A 273 -11.44 -24.86 -9.23
CA CYS A 273 -10.42 -25.59 -8.47
C CYS A 273 -9.62 -24.49 -7.76
N SER A 274 -9.65 -24.25 -6.45
CA SER A 274 -9.73 -25.12 -5.28
C SER A 274 -10.08 -24.24 -4.08
N GLY A 275 -10.89 -24.75 -3.14
CA GLY A 275 -11.43 -24.04 -1.98
C GLY A 275 -10.42 -23.58 -0.93
#